data_AF-A0A1G2ZTP5-F1
#
_entry.id   AF-A0A1G2ZTP5-F1
#
_cell.length_a   1.000
_cell.length_b   1.000
_cell.length_c   1.000
_cell.angle_alpha   90.00
_cell.angle_beta   90.00
_cell.angle_gamma   90.00
#
_symmetry.space_group_name_H-M   'P 1'
#
loop_
_entity.id
_entity.type
_entity.pdbx_description
1 polymer ?
#
loop_
_entity_poly.entity_id
_entity_poly.type
_entity_poly.pdbx_seq_one_letter_code
_entity_poly.pdbx_strand_id
1 'polypeptide(L)'
;MAVPALDDGTIYYHSRMLGILPEYQNRGLGLRLKLFQRSIARRRGISHIRWTFDPLQSRNAWLNVVKLGCTSREYLPNLYGKNSSLFNAGLETDRLIAEWRIDRSPKCNAPPDRLPPPTIESETGADGFRRPTGIRRVIGPRISLEIPENIDALKRSSLALARSWRLATRAAFQSAFRRGYVADGFLRRNDNGERRCFYLLSKRSR
;
A
#
# COMPACT_ATOMS: atom_id res chain seq x y z
N MET A 1 12.79 8.78 12.43
CA MET A 1 14.14 8.28 12.79
C MET A 1 14.27 6.84 12.27
N ALA A 2 15.38 6.44 11.65
CA ALA A 2 15.58 5.09 11.11
C ALA A 2 16.66 4.34 11.90
N VAL A 3 16.50 3.03 12.08
CA VAL A 3 17.42 2.17 12.84
C VAL A 3 17.89 0.98 11.99
N PRO A 4 19.16 0.54 12.10
CA PRO A 4 19.62 -0.70 11.49
C PRO A 4 18.90 -1.90 12.12
N ALA A 5 18.62 -2.90 11.28
CA ALA A 5 18.04 -4.17 11.64
C ALA A 5 18.59 -5.27 10.72
N LEU A 6 18.54 -6.52 11.19
CA LEU A 6 18.95 -7.71 10.47
C LEU A 6 17.73 -8.65 10.38
N ASP A 7 17.46 -9.16 9.19
CA ASP A 7 16.44 -10.17 8.94
C ASP A 7 16.92 -11.08 7.81
N ASP A 8 16.92 -12.40 8.04
CA ASP A 8 17.42 -13.43 7.11
C ASP A 8 18.78 -13.07 6.46
N GLY A 9 19.76 -12.66 7.29
CA GLY A 9 21.10 -12.26 6.84
C GLY A 9 21.16 -10.92 6.09
N THR A 10 20.03 -10.25 5.83
CA THR A 10 19.98 -8.96 5.14
C THR A 10 19.93 -7.80 6.14
N ILE A 11 20.94 -6.93 6.09
CA ILE A 11 20.95 -5.68 6.85
C ILE A 11 20.06 -4.64 6.15
N TYR A 12 19.15 -4.01 6.88
CA TYR A 12 18.28 -2.97 6.36
C TYR A 12 18.07 -1.83 7.38
N TYR A 13 17.57 -0.70 6.89
CA TYR A 13 17.06 0.38 7.74
C TYR A 13 15.56 0.28 7.95
N HIS A 14 15.14 0.12 9.20
CA HIS A 14 13.75 0.26 9.58
C HIS A 14 13.40 1.75 9.74
N SER A 15 12.63 2.29 8.81
CA SER A 15 12.16 3.68 8.83
C SER A 15 10.90 3.78 9.70
N ARG A 16 11.05 4.31 10.92
CA ARG A 16 9.91 4.56 11.81
C ARG A 16 9.02 5.69 11.30
N MET A 17 7.93 5.95 12.03
CA MET A 17 6.92 6.98 11.76
C MET A 17 7.49 8.25 11.12
N LEU A 18 6.87 8.63 10.00
CA LEU A 18 7.12 9.86 9.26
C LEU A 18 5.78 10.54 9.03
N GLY A 19 5.55 11.67 9.69
CA GLY A 19 4.34 12.48 9.55
C GLY A 19 4.65 13.80 8.87
N ILE A 20 3.66 14.34 8.16
CA ILE A 20 3.69 15.70 7.62
C ILE A 20 2.42 16.39 8.10
N LEU A 21 2.59 17.53 8.76
CA LEU A 21 1.49 18.36 9.23
C LEU A 21 0.53 18.71 8.08
N PRO A 22 -0.80 18.75 8.30
CA PRO A 22 -1.80 18.92 7.24
C PRO A 22 -1.50 20.07 6.26
N GLU A 23 -1.19 21.26 6.77
CA GLU A 23 -0.84 22.47 6.00
C GLU A 23 0.37 22.33 5.05
N TYR A 24 1.24 21.34 5.29
CA TYR A 24 2.43 21.06 4.47
C TYR A 24 2.30 19.82 3.59
N GLN A 25 1.17 19.12 3.64
CA GLN A 25 0.93 17.97 2.77
C GLN A 25 0.80 18.37 1.30
N ASN A 26 0.95 17.41 0.39
CA ASN A 26 0.90 17.62 -1.08
C ASN A 26 2.00 18.52 -1.67
N ARG A 27 2.99 18.96 -0.89
CA ARG A 27 4.15 19.75 -1.36
C ARG A 27 5.39 18.92 -1.69
N GLY A 28 5.22 17.62 -1.94
CA GLY A 28 6.33 16.69 -2.25
C GLY A 28 7.27 16.36 -1.08
N LEU A 29 6.99 16.84 0.14
CA LEU A 29 7.87 16.66 1.30
C LEU A 29 8.10 15.20 1.69
N GLY A 30 7.09 14.34 1.57
CA GLY A 30 7.22 12.91 1.91
C GLY A 30 8.26 12.20 1.05
N LEU A 31 8.29 12.51 -0.25
CA LEU A 31 9.30 12.00 -1.17
C LEU A 31 10.69 12.53 -0.80
N ARG A 32 10.82 13.84 -0.57
CA ARG A 32 12.10 14.48 -0.18
C ARG A 32 12.67 13.87 1.10
N LEU A 33 11.82 13.67 2.12
CA LEU A 33 12.22 13.06 3.39
C LEU A 33 12.66 11.60 3.22
N LYS A 34 11.98 10.81 2.39
CA LYS A 34 12.39 9.43 2.09
C LYS A 34 13.69 9.38 1.29
N LEU A 35 13.88 10.28 0.32
CA LEU A 35 15.15 10.39 -0.41
C LEU A 35 16.31 10.81 0.50
N PHE A 36 16.06 11.68 1.48
CA PHE A 36 17.05 12.01 2.49
C PHE A 36 17.44 10.79 3.33
N GLN A 37 16.47 9.98 3.79
CA GLN A 37 16.74 8.71 4.48
C GLN A 37 17.55 7.74 3.61
N ARG A 38 17.25 7.66 2.31
CA ARG A 38 18.04 6.90 1.33
C ARG A 38 19.48 7.38 1.25
N SER A 39 19.73 8.69 1.26
CA SER A 39 21.10 9.22 1.25
C SER A 39 21.91 8.78 2.47
N ILE A 40 21.26 8.75 3.65
CA ILE A 40 21.89 8.31 4.89
C ILE A 40 22.20 6.81 4.85
N ALA A 41 21.25 6.00 4.39
CA ALA A 41 21.43 4.56 4.26
C ALA A 41 22.60 4.21 3.31
N ARG A 42 22.65 4.87 2.15
CA ARG A 42 23.73 4.69 1.17
C ARG A 42 25.10 5.02 1.72
N ARG A 43 25.25 6.12 2.47
CA ARG A 43 26.53 6.50 3.12
C ARG A 43 27.03 5.46 4.13
N ARG A 44 26.17 4.55 4.58
CA ARG A 44 26.49 3.50 5.55
C ARG A 44 26.51 2.09 4.93
N GLY A 45 26.55 2.00 3.60
CA GLY A 45 26.59 0.72 2.88
C GLY A 45 25.30 -0.09 2.94
N ILE A 46 24.19 0.50 3.40
CA ILE A 46 22.90 -0.20 3.51
C ILE A 46 22.09 0.02 2.23
N SER A 47 21.69 -1.09 1.61
CA SER A 47 20.97 -1.10 0.32
C SER A 47 19.45 -1.32 0.44
N HIS A 48 18.95 -1.55 1.65
CA HIS A 48 17.53 -1.83 1.92
C HIS A 48 16.96 -0.91 2.99
N ILE A 49 15.75 -0.42 2.77
CA ILE A 49 14.96 0.31 3.76
C ILE A 49 13.58 -0.33 3.83
N ARG A 50 13.08 -0.60 5.04
CA ARG A 50 11.75 -1.16 5.30
C ARG A 50 10.92 -0.28 6.22
N TRP A 51 9.61 -0.24 6.00
CA TRP A 51 8.64 0.37 6.92
C TRP A 51 7.25 -0.16 6.64
N THR A 52 6.33 0.09 7.57
CA THR A 52 4.93 -0.29 7.43
C THR A 52 4.07 0.88 6.95
N PHE A 53 3.04 0.60 6.16
CA PHE A 53 2.02 1.60 5.80
C PHE A 53 0.64 0.95 5.64
N ASP A 54 -0.41 1.76 5.77
CA ASP A 54 -1.79 1.29 5.63
C ASP A 54 -2.11 0.97 4.14
N PRO A 55 -2.54 -0.27 3.81
CA PRO A 55 -2.94 -0.62 2.44
C PRO A 55 -4.14 0.17 1.93
N LEU A 56 -5.02 0.70 2.79
CA LEU A 56 -6.18 1.48 2.34
C LEU A 56 -5.85 2.96 2.08
N GLN A 57 -4.63 3.41 2.44
CA GLN A 57 -4.21 4.79 2.23
C GLN A 57 -3.63 4.97 0.83
N SER A 58 -4.49 5.26 -0.15
CA SER A 58 -4.13 5.41 -1.57
C SER A 58 -3.00 6.42 -1.85
N ARG A 59 -2.87 7.47 -1.03
CA ARG A 59 -1.77 8.46 -1.10
C ARG A 59 -0.44 7.85 -0.69
N ASN A 60 -0.44 7.02 0.35
CA ASN A 60 0.74 6.28 0.77
C ASN A 60 1.10 5.19 -0.24
N ALA A 61 0.11 4.51 -0.81
CA ALA A 61 0.33 3.54 -1.89
C ALA A 61 1.03 4.18 -3.09
N TRP A 62 0.56 5.35 -3.54
CA TRP A 62 1.19 6.11 -4.61
C TRP A 62 2.64 6.52 -4.29
N LEU A 63 2.88 7.05 -3.08
CA LEU A 63 4.25 7.41 -2.66
C LEU A 63 5.16 6.18 -2.61
N ASN A 64 4.76 5.14 -1.87
CA ASN A 64 5.59 3.98 -1.61
C ASN A 64 5.82 3.14 -2.87
N VAL A 65 4.76 2.84 -3.62
CA VAL A 65 4.86 1.92 -4.76
C VAL A 65 5.26 2.65 -6.04
N VAL A 66 4.61 3.76 -6.39
CA VAL A 66 4.87 4.45 -7.67
C VAL A 66 6.07 5.36 -7.60
N LYS A 67 6.15 6.25 -6.60
CA LYS A 67 7.22 7.25 -6.53
C LYS A 67 8.54 6.69 -6.01
N LEU A 68 8.50 5.74 -5.08
CA LEU A 68 9.70 5.15 -4.49
C LEU A 68 10.06 3.79 -5.10
N GLY A 69 9.12 3.09 -5.74
CA GLY A 69 9.36 1.76 -6.30
C GLY A 69 9.46 0.66 -5.25
N CYS A 70 8.83 0.83 -4.08
CA CYS A 70 8.80 -0.18 -3.04
C CYS A 70 7.94 -1.38 -3.49
N THR A 71 8.33 -2.56 -3.05
CA THR A 71 7.50 -3.76 -3.16
C THR A 71 6.95 -4.17 -1.81
N SER A 72 5.87 -4.97 -1.78
CA SER A 72 5.39 -5.61 -0.55
C SER A 72 5.05 -7.07 -0.78
N ARG A 73 5.46 -7.90 0.17
CA ARG A 73 5.22 -9.35 0.20
C ARG A 73 4.53 -9.82 1.47
N GLU A 74 4.39 -8.92 2.45
CA GLU A 74 3.92 -9.25 3.78
C GLU A 74 2.75 -8.35 4.17
N TYR A 75 1.78 -8.95 4.85
CA TYR A 75 0.59 -8.29 5.38
C TYR A 75 0.50 -8.56 6.87
N LEU A 76 0.55 -7.50 7.67
CA LEU A 76 0.50 -7.54 9.13
C LEU A 76 -0.90 -7.09 9.58
N PRO A 77 -1.79 -8.01 10.00
CA PRO A 77 -3.11 -7.64 10.50
C PRO A 77 -2.97 -6.95 11.87
N ASN A 78 -3.71 -5.85 12.05
CA ASN A 78 -3.85 -5.09 13.29
C ASN A 78 -2.54 -4.84 14.06
N LEU A 79 -1.47 -4.45 13.36
CA LEU A 79 -0.09 -4.39 13.88
C LEU A 79 0.05 -3.60 15.20
N TYR A 80 -0.71 -2.52 15.37
CA TYR A 80 -0.62 -1.63 16.54
C TYR A 80 -1.71 -1.88 17.59
N GLY A 81 -2.58 -2.89 17.39
CA GLY A 81 -3.60 -3.28 18.37
C GLY A 81 -4.63 -2.20 18.71
N LYS A 82 -5.25 -2.34 19.90
CA LYS A 82 -6.41 -1.54 20.34
C LYS A 82 -6.10 -0.07 20.70
N ASN A 83 -4.84 0.27 20.99
CA ASN A 83 -4.42 1.64 21.35
C ASN A 83 -3.92 2.44 20.15
N SER A 84 -4.62 2.33 19.02
CA SER A 84 -4.20 3.01 17.80
C SER A 84 -4.58 4.49 17.81
N SER A 85 -3.64 5.34 17.40
CA SER A 85 -3.79 6.81 17.37
C SER A 85 -5.03 7.30 16.61
N LEU A 86 -5.41 8.58 16.77
CA LEU A 86 -6.52 9.25 16.05
C LEU A 86 -6.58 8.93 14.54
N PHE A 87 -5.42 8.73 13.90
CA PHE A 87 -5.32 8.35 12.48
C PHE A 87 -5.99 7.01 12.12
N ASN A 88 -6.11 6.10 13.09
CA ASN A 88 -6.66 4.76 12.91
C ASN A 88 -8.07 4.62 13.53
N ALA A 89 -8.66 5.73 14.02
CA ALA A 89 -9.91 5.72 14.76
C ALA A 89 -10.98 4.82 14.10
N GLY A 90 -11.32 3.73 14.80
CA GLY A 90 -12.39 2.81 14.44
C GLY A 90 -12.04 1.64 13.50
N LEU A 91 -10.81 1.57 12.97
CA LEU A 91 -10.34 0.47 12.11
C LEU A 91 -9.11 -0.25 12.68
N GLU A 92 -9.02 -1.54 12.41
CA GLU A 92 -7.81 -2.32 12.68
C GLU A 92 -6.61 -1.79 11.88
N THR A 93 -5.44 -1.83 12.52
CA THR A 93 -4.21 -1.21 12.04
C THR A 93 -3.42 -2.09 11.09
N ASP A 94 -4.07 -2.62 10.06
CA ASP A 94 -3.37 -3.49 9.13
C ASP A 94 -2.30 -2.72 8.35
N ARG A 95 -1.19 -3.41 8.08
CA ARG A 95 -0.04 -2.84 7.39
C ARG A 95 0.50 -3.76 6.30
N LEU A 96 0.97 -3.13 5.24
CA LEU A 96 1.93 -3.72 4.31
C LEU A 96 3.34 -3.34 4.75
N ILE A 97 4.29 -4.25 4.58
CA ILE A 97 5.71 -3.92 4.66
C ILE A 97 6.16 -3.39 3.30
N ALA A 98 6.47 -2.10 3.23
CA ALA A 98 7.18 -1.52 2.11
C ALA A 98 8.66 -1.91 2.18
N GLU A 99 9.13 -2.64 1.18
CA GLU A 99 10.54 -2.97 0.98
C GLU A 99 11.12 -2.09 -0.13
N TRP A 100 12.11 -1.27 0.22
CA TRP A 100 12.75 -0.37 -0.72
C TRP A 100 14.22 -0.74 -0.93
N ARG A 101 14.50 -1.32 -2.09
CA ARG A 101 15.87 -1.53 -2.58
C ARG A 101 16.41 -0.24 -3.18
N ILE A 102 17.27 0.44 -2.44
CA ILE A 102 17.75 1.79 -2.78
C ILE A 102 19.01 1.80 -3.64
N ASP A 103 19.64 0.64 -3.82
CA ASP A 103 20.75 0.36 -4.73
C ASP A 103 20.28 0.25 -6.19
N ARG A 104 19.04 -0.17 -6.41
CA ARG A 104 18.47 -0.36 -7.75
C ARG A 104 17.73 0.89 -8.23
N SER A 105 17.74 1.12 -9.54
CA SER A 105 16.81 2.06 -10.16
C SER A 105 15.38 1.54 -9.99
N PRO A 106 14.39 2.41 -9.73
CA PRO A 106 13.00 2.00 -9.70
C PRO A 106 12.67 1.33 -11.03
N LYS A 107 12.12 0.10 -11.01
CA LYS A 107 11.52 -0.45 -12.20
C LYS A 107 10.27 0.39 -12.48
N CYS A 108 10.35 1.28 -13.47
CA CYS A 108 9.18 1.96 -13.98
C CYS A 108 8.36 0.91 -14.73
N ASN A 109 7.50 0.19 -14.03
CA ASN A 109 6.51 -0.65 -14.68
C ASN A 109 5.47 0.32 -15.24
N ALA A 110 5.52 0.56 -16.55
CA ALA A 110 4.43 1.23 -17.23
C ALA A 110 3.10 0.55 -16.82
N PRO A 111 2.04 1.33 -16.52
CA PRO A 111 0.76 0.73 -16.20
C PRO A 111 0.31 -0.14 -17.38
N PRO A 112 -0.29 -1.31 -17.13
CA PRO A 112 -0.71 -2.19 -18.19
C PRO A 112 -1.82 -1.54 -19.02
N ASP A 113 -1.80 -1.74 -20.35
CA ASP A 113 -2.84 -1.23 -21.26
C ASP A 113 -4.24 -1.71 -20.83
N ARG A 114 -4.31 -2.97 -20.38
CA ARG A 114 -5.53 -3.58 -19.82
C ARG A 114 -5.28 -4.02 -18.38
N LEU A 115 -6.08 -3.48 -17.47
CA LEU A 115 -6.09 -3.91 -16.07
C LEU A 115 -6.73 -5.31 -15.98
N PRO A 116 -6.08 -6.30 -15.33
CA PRO A 116 -6.75 -7.56 -15.03
C PRO A 116 -7.96 -7.29 -14.12
N PRO A 117 -9.02 -8.13 -14.18
CA PRO A 117 -10.17 -7.99 -13.30
C PRO A 117 -9.74 -7.90 -11.82
N PRO A 118 -10.35 -7.01 -11.03
CA PRO A 118 -9.98 -6.87 -9.64
C PRO A 118 -10.37 -8.14 -8.87
N THR A 119 -9.49 -8.54 -7.95
CA THR A 119 -9.74 -9.67 -7.04
C THR A 119 -10.82 -9.29 -6.02
N ILE A 120 -10.96 -8.00 -5.70
CA ILE A 120 -12.08 -7.50 -4.90
C ILE A 120 -13.14 -7.04 -5.87
N GLU A 121 -14.28 -7.69 -5.86
CA GLU A 121 -15.45 -7.28 -6.62
C GLU A 121 -16.12 -6.14 -5.88
N SER A 122 -16.58 -5.14 -6.63
CA SER A 122 -17.11 -3.93 -6.02
C SER A 122 -18.13 -3.22 -6.89
N GLU A 123 -19.07 -2.54 -6.23
CA GLU A 123 -20.17 -1.82 -6.87
C GLU A 123 -20.39 -0.47 -6.20
N THR A 124 -20.84 0.50 -6.98
CA THR A 124 -21.19 1.84 -6.49
C THR A 124 -22.60 1.79 -5.92
N GLY A 125 -22.75 2.09 -4.63
CA GLY A 125 -24.07 2.16 -4.00
C GLY A 125 -24.75 3.50 -4.25
N ALA A 126 -26.02 3.61 -3.82
CA ALA A 126 -26.85 4.79 -4.03
C ALA A 126 -26.30 6.09 -3.39
N ASP A 127 -25.46 5.97 -2.37
CA ASP A 127 -24.76 7.10 -1.72
C ASP A 127 -23.46 7.51 -2.44
N GLY A 128 -23.19 6.94 -3.62
CA GLY A 128 -22.01 7.22 -4.43
C GLY A 128 -20.73 6.54 -3.94
N PHE A 129 -20.75 5.81 -2.82
CA PHE A 129 -19.58 5.07 -2.34
C PHE A 129 -19.50 3.68 -2.97
N ARG A 130 -18.28 3.28 -3.34
CA ARG A 130 -17.99 1.92 -3.79
C ARG A 130 -17.90 0.95 -2.61
N ARG A 131 -18.48 -0.24 -2.77
CA ARG A 131 -18.59 -1.28 -1.74
C ARG A 131 -17.98 -2.57 -2.23
N PRO A 132 -17.19 -3.28 -1.41
CA PRO A 132 -16.76 -4.62 -1.75
C PRO A 132 -17.97 -5.56 -1.66
N THR A 133 -18.23 -6.31 -2.73
CA THR A 133 -19.35 -7.27 -2.82
C THR A 133 -18.89 -8.71 -2.78
N GLY A 134 -17.61 -8.96 -3.08
CA GLY A 134 -17.05 -10.31 -3.10
C GLY A 134 -15.54 -10.36 -3.30
N ILE A 135 -14.99 -11.57 -3.19
CA ILE A 135 -13.59 -11.87 -3.53
C ILE A 135 -13.57 -12.85 -4.70
N ARG A 136 -13.16 -12.36 -5.87
CA ARG A 136 -12.95 -13.17 -7.05
C ARG A 136 -11.61 -13.88 -7.00
N ARG A 137 -11.59 -15.18 -7.29
CA ARG A 137 -10.34 -15.92 -7.49
C ARG A 137 -9.75 -15.59 -8.86
N VAL A 138 -8.84 -14.62 -8.89
CA VAL A 138 -8.06 -14.29 -10.11
C VAL A 138 -6.73 -15.05 -10.08
N ILE A 139 -6.38 -15.68 -11.21
CA ILE A 139 -5.11 -16.38 -11.43
C ILE A 139 -4.51 -15.85 -12.72
N GLY A 140 -3.24 -15.45 -12.68
CA GLY A 140 -2.51 -15.00 -13.85
C GLY A 140 -1.11 -14.53 -13.49
N PRO A 141 -0.31 -14.09 -14.47
CA PRO A 141 1.01 -13.51 -14.21
C PRO A 141 0.92 -12.20 -13.40
N ARG A 142 -0.22 -11.50 -13.50
CA ARG A 142 -0.52 -10.28 -12.76
C ARG A 142 -2.00 -10.24 -12.38
N ILE A 143 -2.28 -9.78 -11.16
CA ILE A 143 -3.63 -9.53 -10.64
C ILE A 143 -3.75 -8.09 -10.15
N SER A 144 -4.98 -7.61 -9.99
CA SER A 144 -5.25 -6.29 -9.41
C SER A 144 -6.09 -6.42 -8.13
N LEU A 145 -5.86 -5.51 -7.17
CA LEU A 145 -6.63 -5.38 -5.93
C LEU A 145 -7.14 -3.95 -5.82
N GLU A 146 -8.45 -3.77 -5.82
CA GLU A 146 -9.06 -2.45 -5.63
C GLU A 146 -9.03 -2.01 -4.16
N ILE A 147 -8.88 -0.71 -3.95
CA ILE A 147 -9.07 -0.05 -2.66
C ILE A 147 -9.92 1.22 -2.86
N PRO A 148 -10.53 1.78 -1.80
CA PRO A 148 -11.18 3.08 -1.87
C PRO A 148 -10.19 4.17 -2.28
N GLU A 149 -10.66 5.17 -3.03
CA GLU A 149 -9.85 6.35 -3.35
C GLU A 149 -9.42 7.08 -2.07
N ASN A 150 -10.36 7.25 -1.13
CA ASN A 150 -10.16 8.03 0.09
C ASN A 150 -10.79 7.32 1.29
N ILE A 151 -10.00 6.48 1.97
CA ILE A 151 -10.45 5.75 3.16
C ILE A 151 -10.86 6.68 4.30
N ASP A 152 -10.26 7.87 4.42
CA ASP A 152 -10.59 8.78 5.52
C ASP A 152 -11.94 9.48 5.31
N ALA A 153 -12.30 9.81 4.06
CA ALA A 153 -13.65 10.24 3.72
C ALA A 153 -14.68 9.14 3.98
N LEU A 154 -14.33 7.90 3.66
CA LEU A 154 -15.18 6.74 3.89
C LEU A 154 -15.41 6.47 5.38
N LYS A 155 -14.37 6.57 6.23
CA LYS A 155 -14.49 6.45 7.69
C LYS A 155 -15.45 7.49 8.28
N ARG A 156 -15.40 8.73 7.77
CA ARG A 156 -16.30 9.81 8.22
C ARG A 156 -17.75 9.57 7.82
N SER A 157 -17.99 8.94 6.66
CA SER A 157 -19.35 8.68 6.18
C SER A 157 -19.95 7.38 6.71
N SER A 158 -19.16 6.30 6.72
CA SER A 158 -19.61 4.98 7.18
C SER A 158 -18.42 4.14 7.65
N LEU A 159 -18.27 4.03 8.98
CA LEU A 159 -17.25 3.19 9.57
C LEU A 159 -17.47 1.70 9.25
N ALA A 160 -18.73 1.27 9.13
CA ALA A 160 -19.07 -0.10 8.75
C ALA A 160 -18.56 -0.43 7.32
N LEU A 161 -18.73 0.49 6.37
CA LEU A 161 -18.20 0.33 5.02
C LEU A 161 -16.67 0.40 4.98
N ALA A 162 -16.06 1.27 5.77
CA ALA A 162 -14.61 1.29 5.90
C ALA A 162 -14.05 -0.03 6.48
N ARG A 163 -14.79 -0.68 7.40
CA ARG A 163 -14.46 -2.01 7.94
C ARG A 163 -14.61 -3.11 6.89
N SER A 164 -15.67 -3.10 6.07
CA SER A 164 -15.82 -4.11 5.02
C SER A 164 -14.68 -4.05 3.99
N TRP A 165 -14.24 -2.83 3.62
CA TRP A 165 -13.03 -2.65 2.82
C TRP A 165 -11.77 -3.18 3.49
N ARG A 166 -11.57 -2.93 4.79
CA ARG A 166 -10.43 -3.47 5.55
C ARG A 166 -10.39 -4.99 5.46
N LEU A 167 -11.52 -5.66 5.70
CA LEU A 167 -11.61 -7.12 5.67
C LEU A 167 -11.39 -7.68 4.26
N ALA A 168 -11.99 -7.07 3.23
CA ALA A 168 -11.79 -7.46 1.84
C ALA A 168 -10.33 -7.31 1.40
N THR A 169 -9.71 -6.17 1.71
CA THR A 169 -8.30 -5.90 1.43
C THR A 169 -7.38 -6.87 2.17
N ARG A 170 -7.63 -7.17 3.45
CA ARG A 170 -6.88 -8.18 4.23
C ARG A 170 -6.93 -9.55 3.56
N ALA A 171 -8.13 -10.04 3.29
CA ALA A 171 -8.33 -11.36 2.69
C ALA A 171 -7.64 -11.47 1.33
N ALA A 172 -7.77 -10.44 0.48
CA ALA A 172 -7.20 -10.43 -0.86
C ALA A 172 -5.66 -10.42 -0.85
N PHE A 173 -5.03 -9.55 -0.04
CA PHE A 173 -3.57 -9.51 0.08
C PHE A 173 -3.00 -10.79 0.69
N GLN A 174 -3.54 -11.28 1.80
CA GLN A 174 -3.06 -12.50 2.43
C GLN A 174 -3.17 -13.71 1.50
N SER A 175 -4.28 -13.82 0.75
CA SER A 175 -4.44 -14.86 -0.27
C SER A 175 -3.43 -14.71 -1.41
N ALA A 176 -3.18 -13.48 -1.90
CA ALA A 176 -2.20 -13.24 -2.94
C ALA A 176 -0.76 -13.55 -2.49
N PHE A 177 -0.34 -13.10 -1.31
CA PHE A 177 1.01 -13.32 -0.80
C PHE A 177 1.30 -14.80 -0.51
N ARG A 178 0.34 -15.55 0.04
CA ARG A 178 0.46 -17.02 0.17
C ARG A 178 0.68 -17.73 -1.16
N ARG A 179 0.20 -17.15 -2.27
CA ARG A 179 0.36 -17.69 -3.64
C ARG A 179 1.61 -17.16 -4.35
N GLY A 180 2.50 -16.45 -3.65
CA GLY A 180 3.76 -15.94 -4.20
C GLY A 180 3.64 -14.67 -5.03
N TYR A 181 2.52 -13.95 -4.94
CA TYR A 181 2.40 -12.64 -5.57
C TYR A 181 3.14 -11.56 -4.77
N VAL A 182 3.60 -10.52 -5.46
CA VAL A 182 4.28 -9.36 -4.90
C VAL A 182 3.56 -8.11 -5.34
N ALA A 183 3.18 -7.24 -4.40
CA ALA A 183 2.67 -5.92 -4.74
C ALA A 183 3.83 -5.05 -5.24
N ASP A 184 3.80 -4.73 -6.53
CA ASP A 184 4.89 -4.03 -7.22
C ASP A 184 4.41 -2.96 -8.21
N GLY A 185 3.12 -2.65 -8.20
CA GLY A 185 2.54 -1.52 -8.92
C GLY A 185 1.32 -0.96 -8.20
N PHE A 186 0.99 0.27 -8.54
CA PHE A 186 -0.23 0.93 -8.08
C PHE A 186 -0.73 1.87 -9.16
N LEU A 187 -2.03 1.85 -9.42
CA LEU A 187 -2.68 2.56 -10.50
C LEU A 187 -3.85 3.37 -9.96
N ARG A 188 -4.00 4.59 -10.49
CA ARG A 188 -5.20 5.40 -10.35
C ARG A 188 -5.81 5.57 -11.73
N ARG A 189 -7.10 5.27 -11.86
CA ARG A 189 -7.87 5.46 -13.09
C ARG A 189 -9.07 6.34 -12.82
N ASN A 190 -9.53 7.03 -13.86
CA ASN A 190 -10.83 7.64 -13.88
C ASN A 190 -11.71 6.79 -14.80
N ASP A 191 -12.69 6.09 -14.23
CA ASP A 191 -13.64 5.28 -14.97
C ASP A 191 -15.01 5.98 -14.85
N ASN A 192 -15.51 6.56 -15.95
CA ASN A 192 -16.81 7.27 -16.00
C ASN A 192 -17.01 8.35 -14.91
N GLY A 193 -15.96 9.12 -14.60
CA GLY A 193 -16.00 10.17 -13.58
C GLY A 193 -15.66 9.68 -12.17
N GLU A 194 -15.60 8.37 -11.95
CA GLU A 194 -15.20 7.77 -10.67
C GLU A 194 -13.69 7.51 -10.65
N ARG A 195 -12.99 8.04 -9.63
CA ARG A 195 -11.57 7.76 -9.41
C ARG A 195 -11.40 6.44 -8.67
N ARG A 196 -10.76 5.48 -9.33
CA ARG A 196 -10.55 4.13 -8.82
C ARG A 196 -9.07 3.86 -8.60
N CYS A 197 -8.76 3.13 -7.53
CA CYS A 197 -7.39 2.88 -7.06
C CYS A 197 -7.12 1.39 -6.98
N PHE A 198 -6.02 0.94 -7.58
CA PHE A 198 -5.66 -0.47 -7.66
C PHE A 198 -4.21 -0.71 -7.30
N TYR A 199 -3.94 -1.69 -6.45
CA TYR A 199 -2.63 -2.34 -6.41
C TYR A 199 -2.52 -3.32 -7.56
N LEU A 200 -1.32 -3.40 -8.15
CA LEU A 200 -0.93 -4.43 -9.10
C LEU A 200 0.02 -5.39 -8.41
N LEU A 201 -0.30 -6.67 -8.50
CA LEU A 201 0.48 -7.73 -7.89
C LEU A 201 0.96 -8.69 -8.98
N SER A 202 2.27 -8.90 -9.06
CA SER A 202 2.89 -9.77 -10.05
C SER A 202 3.33 -11.07 -9.41
N LYS A 203 3.12 -12.20 -10.09
CA LYS A 203 3.66 -13.48 -9.65
C LYS A 203 5.16 -13.48 -9.88
N ARG A 204 5.95 -13.67 -8.84
CA ARG A 204 7.41 -13.81 -8.97
C ARG A 204 7.78 -15.21 -8.52
N SER A 205 8.53 -15.94 -9.36
CA SER A 205 9.32 -17.07 -8.89
C SER A 205 10.20 -16.57 -7.74
N ARG A 206 10.27 -17.36 -6.66
CA ARG A 206 11.22 -17.09 -5.58
C ARG A 206 12.63 -17.19 -6.12
#